data_AF-A0A4V1LGG8-F1
#
_entry.id   AF-A0A4V1LGG8-F1
#
_cell.length_a   1.000
_cell.length_b   1.000
_cell.length_c   1.000
_cell.angle_alpha   90.00
_cell.angle_beta   90.00
_cell.angle_gamma   90.00
#
_symmetry.space_group_name_H-M   'P 1'
#
loop_
_entity.id
_entity.type
_entity.pdbx_description
1 polymer ?
#
loop_
_entity_poly.entity_id
_entity_poly.type
_entity_poly.pdbx_seq_one_letter_code
_entity_poly.pdbx_strand_id
1 'polypeptide(L)'
;MEVKMKQLLKINKLIPIIIVGLFLLPTTGFAKSTVEERCGYKQQPGVNPSYQMVNCLLTETALDFNVPPEVVKGIAEVESSDWRHFNTDGSPIITADGGIGIMQITLYQIYDQERLKNDIVYNIETGVRMLDAMFKRNDLPKVNAHEREFIEHWYFAVMAYNGTKPINSPIVQATGERNRDAYQEKVFKVINTKNFLTLRDLPFDSSYFIYDSTSSDNIKFAKRSLTTNSQLTRSKHLLKKGDYATVTSKVRLRQGPTTTSNEIDNLQKNQKVKILNGFTYESNVFSKNHFGWYSVQLTDGRTGFVASSYLELSTTPTIILQLNNPTAQVNGSPVNLAAAPYTTNGRTLVPLRFISESLGANVHWNSSTRVITIKMDGKVLTLRDGSPAISVTYNGLQAHHTIDVAPIIRNGVTFVPIRFISEQIGARVDWNGQTRTVTIYK
;
A
#
# COMPACT_ATOMS: atom_id res chain seq x y z
N MET A 1 68.32 -38.01 -7.70
CA MET A 1 67.22 -38.77 -7.07
C MET A 1 66.00 -37.87 -7.03
N GLU A 2 64.86 -38.10 -7.67
CA GLU A 2 64.37 -39.03 -8.69
C GLU A 2 63.00 -38.42 -9.06
N VAL A 3 62.79 -38.03 -10.32
CA VAL A 3 61.89 -38.69 -11.29
C VAL A 3 60.43 -38.15 -11.31
N LYS A 4 60.14 -37.54 -12.46
CA LYS A 4 58.88 -37.30 -13.18
C LYS A 4 57.78 -38.36 -12.98
N MET A 5 56.49 -37.94 -13.04
CA MET A 5 55.59 -38.37 -14.13
C MET A 5 54.27 -37.58 -14.25
N LYS A 6 53.94 -37.23 -15.50
CA LYS A 6 52.65 -36.73 -16.01
C LYS A 6 51.73 -37.91 -16.38
N GLN A 7 50.41 -37.72 -16.25
CA GLN A 7 49.33 -38.25 -17.12
C GLN A 7 48.13 -37.30 -16.93
N LEU A 8 47.70 -36.41 -17.84
CA LEU A 8 47.12 -36.53 -19.19
C LEU A 8 45.88 -37.46 -19.28
N LEU A 9 44.70 -36.85 -19.14
CA LEU A 9 43.45 -37.34 -19.72
C LEU A 9 42.98 -36.32 -20.76
N LYS A 10 43.08 -36.70 -22.04
CA LYS A 10 42.52 -35.98 -23.19
C LYS A 10 41.02 -36.27 -23.27
N ILE A 11 40.20 -35.23 -23.33
CA ILE A 11 38.84 -35.32 -23.87
C ILE A 11 38.76 -34.35 -25.04
N ASN A 12 38.78 -34.90 -26.25
CA ASN A 12 38.36 -34.21 -27.46
C ASN A 12 36.83 -34.29 -27.54
N LYS A 13 36.14 -33.16 -27.74
CA LYS A 13 34.92 -33.08 -28.57
C LYS A 13 34.57 -31.62 -28.90
N LEU A 14 34.70 -31.33 -30.20
CA LEU A 14 34.11 -30.27 -31.04
C LEU A 14 33.42 -29.06 -30.40
N ILE A 15 33.94 -27.87 -30.71
CA ILE A 15 33.29 -26.56 -30.53
C ILE A 15 32.53 -26.23 -31.83
N PRO A 16 31.21 -25.96 -31.81
CA PRO A 16 30.55 -25.30 -32.93
C PRO A 16 30.83 -23.80 -32.84
N ILE A 17 31.36 -23.22 -33.91
CA ILE A 17 31.50 -21.77 -34.06
C ILE A 17 30.10 -21.19 -34.25
N ILE A 18 29.55 -20.58 -33.20
CA ILE A 18 28.39 -19.69 -33.31
C ILE A 18 28.93 -18.29 -33.57
N ILE A 19 28.81 -17.83 -34.81
CA ILE A 19 29.00 -16.42 -35.15
C ILE A 19 27.83 -15.65 -34.52
N VAL A 20 28.04 -15.12 -33.32
CA VAL A 20 27.12 -14.15 -32.73
C VAL A 20 27.40 -12.82 -33.42
N GLY A 21 26.51 -12.43 -34.34
CA GLY A 21 26.49 -11.08 -34.87
C GLY A 21 26.31 -10.09 -33.72
N LEU A 22 27.32 -9.25 -33.48
CA LEU A 22 27.29 -8.20 -32.49
C LEU A 22 26.36 -7.08 -33.00
N PHE A 23 25.05 -7.23 -32.78
CA PHE A 23 24.12 -6.11 -32.86
C PHE A 23 24.35 -5.22 -31.64
N LEU A 24 25.18 -4.19 -31.81
CA LEU A 24 25.27 -3.06 -30.88
C LEU A 24 23.97 -2.25 -31.00
N LEU A 25 22.95 -2.64 -30.24
CA LEU A 25 21.85 -1.74 -29.93
C LEU A 25 22.36 -0.71 -28.92
N PRO A 26 22.23 0.61 -29.19
CA PRO A 26 22.59 1.61 -28.20
C PRO A 26 21.60 1.52 -27.05
N THR A 27 22.01 0.91 -25.94
CA THR A 27 21.29 1.00 -24.68
C THR A 27 21.51 2.41 -24.13
N THR A 28 20.59 3.32 -24.40
CA THR A 28 20.46 4.54 -23.59
C THR A 28 19.87 4.14 -22.24
N GLY A 29 20.68 3.45 -21.43
CA GLY A 29 20.39 3.21 -20.02
C GLY A 29 20.69 4.49 -19.27
N PHE A 30 19.67 5.31 -19.01
CA PHE A 30 19.83 6.36 -17.99
C PHE A 30 20.13 5.65 -16.66
N ALA A 31 21.26 5.98 -16.03
CA ALA A 31 21.58 5.49 -14.70
C ALA A 31 20.46 5.91 -13.74
N LYS A 32 19.97 4.98 -12.92
CA LYS A 32 18.99 5.28 -11.88
C LYS A 32 19.66 6.21 -10.87
N SER A 33 19.01 7.33 -10.54
CA SER A 33 19.52 8.26 -9.53
C SER A 33 19.73 7.56 -8.20
N THR A 34 20.77 7.92 -7.45
CA THR A 34 21.03 7.32 -6.14
C THR A 34 20.03 7.80 -5.09
N VAL A 35 19.96 7.12 -3.94
CA VAL A 35 19.09 7.54 -2.82
C VAL A 35 19.47 8.94 -2.34
N GLU A 36 20.77 9.24 -2.26
CA GLU A 36 21.29 10.54 -1.87
C GLU A 36 20.88 11.64 -2.84
N GLU A 37 20.95 11.38 -4.14
CA GLU A 37 20.51 12.34 -5.16
C GLU A 37 19.01 12.61 -5.06
N ARG A 38 18.19 11.57 -4.86
CA ARG A 38 16.73 11.72 -4.70
C ARG A 38 16.35 12.49 -3.43
N CYS A 39 17.11 12.31 -2.35
CA CYS A 39 16.90 13.02 -1.09
C CYS A 39 17.60 14.39 -1.04
N GLY A 40 18.46 14.71 -2.01
CA GLY A 40 19.34 15.89 -1.92
C GLY A 40 20.31 15.82 -0.74
N TYR A 41 20.68 14.62 -0.30
CA TYR A 41 21.56 14.41 0.83
C TYR A 41 23.03 14.47 0.40
N LYS A 42 23.84 15.14 1.21
CA LYS A 42 25.31 15.08 1.12
C LYS A 42 25.84 14.62 2.45
N GLN A 43 26.56 13.50 2.44
CA GLN A 43 27.11 12.91 3.64
C GLN A 43 28.10 13.85 4.33
N GLN A 44 27.99 13.91 5.66
CA GLN A 44 28.90 14.67 6.52
C GLN A 44 29.49 13.72 7.57
N PRO A 45 30.82 13.60 7.67
CA PRO A 45 31.46 12.71 8.64
C PRO A 45 31.04 13.03 10.07
N GLY A 46 30.59 12.02 10.82
CA GLY A 46 30.23 12.14 12.24
C GLY A 46 28.97 12.97 12.53
N VAL A 47 28.21 13.38 11.52
CA VAL A 47 27.03 14.24 11.70
C VAL A 47 25.76 13.48 11.34
N ASN A 48 24.83 13.42 12.29
CA ASN A 48 23.49 12.88 12.03
C ASN A 48 22.70 13.84 11.12
N PRO A 49 22.07 13.37 10.04
CA PRO A 49 21.12 14.17 9.27
C PRO A 49 19.90 14.57 10.12
N SER A 50 19.11 15.53 9.64
CA SER A 50 17.83 15.83 10.28
C SER A 50 16.90 14.61 10.24
N TYR A 51 15.95 14.53 11.19
CA TYR A 51 15.03 13.38 11.27
C TYR A 51 14.28 13.15 9.95
N GLN A 52 13.81 14.22 9.29
CA GLN A 52 13.13 14.12 8.01
C GLN A 52 14.08 13.81 6.83
N MET A 53 15.36 14.15 6.92
CA MET A 53 16.34 13.66 5.94
C MET A 53 16.53 12.14 6.08
N VAL A 54 16.67 11.64 7.30
CA VAL A 54 16.76 10.18 7.53
C VAL A 54 15.47 9.47 7.13
N ASN A 55 14.30 10.10 7.34
CA ASN A 55 13.01 9.61 6.82
C ASN A 55 13.08 9.38 5.30
N CYS A 56 13.65 10.33 4.55
CA CYS A 56 13.84 10.19 3.12
C CYS A 56 14.79 9.03 2.79
N LEU A 57 15.96 8.97 3.39
CA LEU A 57 16.95 7.92 3.13
C LEU A 57 16.37 6.51 3.39
N LEU A 58 15.69 6.31 4.52
CA LEU A 58 15.03 5.04 4.85
C LEU A 58 13.91 4.71 3.86
N THR A 59 13.09 5.70 3.47
CA THR A 59 11.97 5.50 2.54
C THR A 59 12.46 5.12 1.16
N GLU A 60 13.34 5.92 0.59
CA GLU A 60 13.85 5.72 -0.76
C GLU A 60 14.62 4.41 -0.89
N THR A 61 15.39 4.03 0.13
CA THR A 61 16.07 2.73 0.17
C THR A 61 15.07 1.58 0.25
N ALA A 62 14.04 1.67 1.10
CA ALA A 62 13.02 0.63 1.19
C ALA A 62 12.30 0.41 -0.16
N LEU A 63 11.97 1.51 -0.86
CA LEU A 63 11.35 1.46 -2.18
C LEU A 63 12.25 0.80 -3.23
N ASP A 64 13.57 1.04 -3.19
CA ASP A 64 14.53 0.41 -4.10
C ASP A 64 14.56 -1.13 -3.96
N PHE A 65 14.26 -1.65 -2.77
CA PHE A 65 14.20 -3.08 -2.48
C PHE A 65 12.78 -3.67 -2.50
N ASN A 66 11.76 -2.87 -2.87
CA ASN A 66 10.35 -3.26 -2.79
C ASN A 66 9.97 -3.79 -1.40
N VAL A 67 10.36 -3.03 -0.37
CA VAL A 67 9.99 -3.23 1.03
C VAL A 67 9.09 -2.08 1.47
N PRO A 68 8.02 -2.32 2.25
CA PRO A 68 7.24 -1.25 2.85
C PRO A 68 8.13 -0.30 3.67
N PRO A 69 8.20 1.00 3.35
CA PRO A 69 8.97 1.97 4.12
C PRO A 69 8.63 1.99 5.60
N GLU A 70 7.38 1.69 5.95
CA GLU A 70 6.91 1.59 7.32
C GLU A 70 7.70 0.54 8.12
N VAL A 71 7.99 -0.62 7.52
CA VAL A 71 8.72 -1.72 8.17
C VAL A 71 10.17 -1.31 8.44
N VAL A 72 10.85 -0.75 7.44
CA VAL A 72 12.25 -0.31 7.55
C VAL A 72 12.40 0.77 8.62
N LYS A 73 11.51 1.77 8.62
CA LYS A 73 11.46 2.84 9.62
C LYS A 73 11.19 2.33 11.02
N GLY A 74 10.30 1.34 11.15
CA GLY A 74 9.98 0.69 12.42
C GLY A 74 11.19 -0.04 13.01
N ILE A 75 11.94 -0.77 12.19
CA ILE A 75 13.20 -1.40 12.58
C ILE A 75 14.21 -0.33 13.01
N ALA A 76 14.49 0.65 12.16
CA ALA A 76 15.47 1.69 12.44
C ALA A 76 15.19 2.44 13.76
N GLU A 77 13.92 2.69 14.10
CA GLU A 77 13.55 3.36 15.35
C GLU A 77 13.71 2.45 16.58
N VAL A 78 13.50 1.13 16.44
CA VAL A 78 13.75 0.15 17.53
C VAL A 78 15.25 -0.05 17.74
N GLU A 79 16.03 -0.11 16.66
CA GLU A 79 17.47 -0.30 16.69
C GLU A 79 18.22 0.94 17.19
N SER A 80 17.79 2.13 16.74
CA SER A 80 18.37 3.40 17.16
C SER A 80 17.30 4.47 17.28
N SER A 81 16.90 4.76 18.52
CA SER A 81 15.91 5.79 18.82
C SER A 81 16.35 7.15 18.25
N ASP A 82 15.39 7.89 17.70
CA ASP A 82 15.64 9.15 16.97
C ASP A 82 16.51 8.97 15.71
N TRP A 83 16.61 7.74 15.19
CA TRP A 83 17.30 7.39 13.94
C TRP A 83 18.74 7.89 13.88
N ARG A 84 19.46 7.75 15.00
CA ARG A 84 20.85 8.20 15.10
C ARG A 84 21.79 7.16 14.52
N HIS A 85 22.81 7.62 13.83
CA HIS A 85 23.93 6.81 13.37
C HIS A 85 25.21 7.11 14.16
N PHE A 86 25.39 8.37 14.56
CA PHE A 86 26.54 8.85 15.33
C PHE A 86 26.14 9.30 16.74
N ASN A 87 27.07 9.17 17.68
CA ASN A 87 27.01 9.79 19.00
C ASN A 87 27.19 11.31 18.90
N THR A 88 27.01 12.01 20.02
CA THR A 88 27.17 13.48 20.07
C THR A 88 28.60 13.96 19.85
N ASP A 89 29.59 13.09 20.07
CA ASP A 89 31.01 13.35 19.79
C ASP A 89 31.40 13.02 18.34
N GLY A 90 30.44 12.59 17.51
CA GLY A 90 30.64 12.19 16.12
C GLY A 90 31.16 10.77 15.91
N SER A 91 31.42 10.01 16.97
CA SER A 91 31.77 8.59 16.85
C SER A 91 30.57 7.77 16.37
N PRO A 92 30.76 6.68 15.60
CA PRO A 92 29.68 5.78 15.23
C PRO A 92 29.04 5.13 16.45
N ILE A 93 27.73 4.95 16.43
CA ILE A 93 27.03 4.15 17.44
C ILE A 93 27.40 2.69 17.24
N ILE A 94 27.98 2.07 18.26
CA ILE A 94 28.29 0.63 18.31
C ILE A 94 27.80 0.10 19.66
N THR A 95 26.88 -0.86 19.65
CA THR A 95 26.34 -1.47 20.88
C THR A 95 27.27 -2.55 21.43
N ALA A 96 26.97 -3.03 22.64
CA ALA A 96 27.79 -4.02 23.35
C ALA A 96 27.87 -5.38 22.64
N ASP A 97 26.84 -5.75 21.88
CA ASP A 97 26.83 -6.93 21.00
C ASP A 97 27.46 -6.65 19.62
N GLY A 98 27.97 -5.43 19.43
CA GLY A 98 28.70 -4.95 18.27
C GLY A 98 27.83 -4.33 17.18
N GLY A 99 26.51 -4.26 17.32
CA GLY A 99 25.61 -3.65 16.33
C GLY A 99 26.06 -2.25 15.91
N ILE A 100 26.31 -2.04 14.61
CA ILE A 100 26.81 -0.77 14.08
C ILE A 100 25.68 0.08 13.51
N GLY A 101 25.59 1.32 13.97
CA GLY A 101 24.84 2.39 13.32
C GLY A 101 23.32 2.32 13.50
N ILE A 102 22.60 2.92 12.56
CA ILE A 102 21.15 3.14 12.67
C ILE A 102 20.36 1.82 12.50
N MET A 103 20.90 0.89 11.71
CA MET A 103 20.30 -0.43 11.48
C MET A 103 20.93 -1.55 12.33
N GLN A 104 21.88 -1.22 13.21
CA GLN A 104 22.53 -2.15 14.16
C GLN A 104 23.11 -3.42 13.51
N ILE A 105 23.92 -3.24 12.46
CA ILE A 105 24.46 -4.35 11.65
C ILE A 105 25.59 -5.08 12.39
N THR A 106 25.52 -6.42 12.46
CA THR A 106 26.50 -7.29 13.15
C THR A 106 27.28 -8.24 12.22
N LEU A 107 26.97 -8.29 10.91
CA LEU A 107 27.58 -9.23 9.96
C LEU A 107 28.89 -8.72 9.32
N TYR A 108 29.93 -8.57 10.13
CA TYR A 108 31.18 -7.90 9.74
C TYR A 108 32.02 -8.60 8.66
N GLN A 109 31.82 -9.90 8.45
CA GLN A 109 32.63 -10.68 7.50
C GLN A 109 32.18 -10.50 6.05
N ILE A 110 30.97 -9.96 5.83
CA ILE A 110 30.35 -9.85 4.51
C ILE A 110 30.37 -8.40 4.01
N TYR A 111 30.38 -7.43 4.92
CA TYR A 111 30.20 -6.02 4.61
C TYR A 111 31.40 -5.18 5.06
N ASP A 112 31.67 -4.13 4.30
CA ASP A 112 32.68 -3.12 4.62
C ASP A 112 32.36 -2.42 5.96
N GLN A 113 33.11 -2.75 7.01
CA GLN A 113 32.90 -2.22 8.35
C GLN A 113 33.17 -0.72 8.46
N GLU A 114 34.13 -0.19 7.72
CA GLU A 114 34.45 1.23 7.78
C GLU A 114 33.36 2.06 7.14
N ARG A 115 32.75 1.55 6.06
CA ARG A 115 31.53 2.15 5.51
C ARG A 115 30.34 1.99 6.46
N LEU A 116 30.14 0.82 7.07
CA LEU A 116 29.04 0.64 8.04
C LEU A 116 29.09 1.64 9.19
N LYS A 117 30.28 2.07 9.62
CA LYS A 117 30.48 3.05 10.69
C LYS A 117 30.31 4.49 10.23
N ASN A 118 30.77 4.82 9.02
CA ASN A 118 30.94 6.22 8.62
C ASN A 118 29.94 6.68 7.56
N ASP A 119 29.25 5.76 6.90
CA ASP A 119 28.31 5.98 5.80
C ASP A 119 26.92 5.48 6.21
N ILE A 120 26.08 6.44 6.64
CA ILE A 120 24.70 6.18 7.05
C ILE A 120 23.87 5.57 5.93
N VAL A 121 24.11 5.95 4.67
CA VAL A 121 23.34 5.45 3.52
C VAL A 121 23.69 3.99 3.28
N TYR A 122 24.98 3.65 3.30
CA TYR A 122 25.43 2.27 3.22
C TYR A 122 24.96 1.41 4.40
N ASN A 123 24.92 1.97 5.62
CA ASN A 123 24.37 1.28 6.79
C ASN A 123 22.87 0.97 6.60
N ILE A 124 22.09 1.95 6.14
CA ILE A 124 20.66 1.78 5.82
C ILE A 124 20.47 0.74 4.72
N GLU A 125 21.17 0.86 3.60
CA GLU A 125 21.09 -0.07 2.47
C GLU A 125 21.42 -1.51 2.88
N THR A 126 22.46 -1.68 3.71
CA THR A 126 22.84 -3.00 4.23
C THR A 126 21.74 -3.60 5.10
N GLY A 127 21.14 -2.81 6.00
CA GLY A 127 20.02 -3.27 6.82
C GLY A 127 18.80 -3.66 5.99
N VAL A 128 18.42 -2.84 5.00
CA VAL A 128 17.29 -3.15 4.11
C VAL A 128 17.56 -4.41 3.29
N ARG A 129 18.78 -4.58 2.79
CA ARG A 129 19.20 -5.80 2.07
C ARG A 129 19.12 -7.05 2.96
N MET A 130 19.52 -6.96 4.22
CA MET A 130 19.39 -8.06 5.19
C MET A 130 17.92 -8.40 5.45
N LEU A 131 17.08 -7.40 5.66
CA LEU A 131 15.64 -7.60 5.85
C LEU A 131 14.98 -8.25 4.61
N ASP A 132 15.34 -7.80 3.41
CA ASP A 132 14.88 -8.41 2.16
C ASP A 132 15.28 -9.89 2.05
N ALA A 133 16.52 -10.22 2.45
CA ALA A 133 16.98 -11.60 2.54
C ALA A 133 16.16 -12.41 3.56
N MET A 134 15.81 -11.83 4.71
CA MET A 134 14.95 -12.50 5.69
C MET A 134 13.56 -12.79 5.12
N PHE A 135 12.96 -11.87 4.37
CA PHE A 135 11.65 -12.09 3.74
C PHE A 135 11.65 -13.22 2.70
N LYS A 136 12.80 -13.50 2.08
CA LYS A 136 12.98 -14.55 1.07
C LYS A 136 13.28 -15.93 1.67
N ARG A 137 13.53 -16.02 2.98
CA ARG A 137 13.81 -17.29 3.66
C ARG A 137 12.63 -18.26 3.56
N ASN A 138 12.92 -19.52 3.25
CA ASN A 138 11.91 -20.58 3.16
C ASN A 138 11.66 -21.29 4.49
N ASP A 139 12.55 -21.07 5.46
CA ASP A 139 12.45 -21.62 6.82
C ASP A 139 11.73 -20.68 7.79
N LEU A 140 11.01 -19.67 7.30
CA LEU A 140 10.13 -18.81 8.09
C LEU A 140 8.67 -19.06 7.70
N PRO A 141 7.70 -18.92 8.64
CA PRO A 141 6.30 -18.93 8.28
C PRO A 141 5.93 -17.73 7.39
N LYS A 142 4.94 -17.93 6.54
CA LYS A 142 4.42 -16.92 5.61
C LYS A 142 2.98 -16.56 5.95
N VAL A 143 2.66 -15.27 5.94
CA VAL A 143 1.29 -14.78 6.18
C VAL A 143 0.57 -14.68 4.84
N ASN A 144 -0.64 -15.26 4.75
CA ASN A 144 -1.47 -15.31 3.55
C ASN A 144 -0.65 -15.65 2.30
N ALA A 145 -0.73 -14.82 1.25
CA ALA A 145 -0.04 -15.02 -0.02
C ALA A 145 1.42 -14.51 -0.03
N HIS A 146 1.93 -13.99 1.10
CA HIS A 146 3.31 -13.48 1.22
C HIS A 146 3.64 -12.34 0.24
N GLU A 147 2.65 -11.52 -0.07
CA GLU A 147 2.74 -10.32 -0.90
C GLU A 147 3.53 -9.21 -0.19
N ARG A 148 4.42 -8.52 -0.92
CA ARG A 148 5.38 -7.57 -0.32
C ARG A 148 4.74 -6.25 0.11
N GLU A 149 3.64 -5.88 -0.52
CA GLU A 149 2.95 -4.62 -0.26
C GLU A 149 2.23 -4.58 1.09
N PHE A 150 2.00 -5.71 1.75
CA PHE A 150 1.31 -5.76 3.04
C PHE A 150 2.31 -5.77 4.19
N ILE A 151 2.17 -4.83 5.12
CA ILE A 151 3.08 -4.65 6.26
C ILE A 151 3.11 -5.91 7.12
N GLU A 152 1.95 -6.52 7.40
CA GLU A 152 1.83 -7.70 8.25
C GLU A 152 2.49 -8.95 7.65
N HIS A 153 2.69 -9.02 6.33
CA HIS A 153 3.42 -10.13 5.71
C HIS A 153 4.91 -10.14 6.05
N TRP A 154 5.46 -9.01 6.50
CA TRP A 154 6.86 -8.90 6.92
C TRP A 154 7.10 -9.35 8.36
N TYR A 155 6.06 -9.70 9.13
CA TYR A 155 6.17 -10.00 10.56
C TYR A 155 7.29 -10.99 10.92
N PHE A 156 7.38 -12.12 10.21
CA PHE A 156 8.43 -13.12 10.47
C PHE A 156 9.79 -12.72 9.91
N ALA A 157 9.85 -11.90 8.86
CA ALA A 157 11.10 -11.35 8.35
C ALA A 157 11.71 -10.36 9.37
N VAL A 158 10.86 -9.52 9.97
CA VAL A 158 11.22 -8.60 11.06
C VAL A 158 11.69 -9.39 12.29
N MET A 159 10.99 -10.45 12.69
CA MET A 159 11.44 -11.35 13.75
C MET A 159 12.83 -11.91 13.45
N ALA A 160 13.03 -12.43 12.23
CA ALA A 160 14.29 -13.03 11.81
C ALA A 160 15.43 -12.03 11.63
N TYR A 161 15.14 -10.74 11.42
CA TYR A 161 16.12 -9.66 11.37
C TYR A 161 16.90 -9.56 12.69
N ASN A 162 16.19 -9.62 13.82
CA ASN A 162 16.80 -9.71 15.15
C ASN A 162 17.23 -11.15 15.50
N GLY A 163 16.44 -12.14 15.09
CA GLY A 163 16.74 -13.55 15.23
C GLY A 163 15.54 -14.37 15.71
N THR A 164 15.52 -15.66 15.37
CA THR A 164 14.41 -16.57 15.72
C THR A 164 14.62 -17.24 17.09
N LYS A 165 15.11 -16.50 18.09
CA LYS A 165 15.35 -17.01 19.45
C LYS A 165 14.05 -17.07 20.28
N PRO A 166 13.97 -17.89 21.34
CA PRO A 166 12.80 -18.02 22.20
C PRO A 166 12.20 -16.70 22.69
N ILE A 167 13.05 -15.74 23.02
CA ILE A 167 12.64 -14.39 23.46
C ILE A 167 11.80 -13.64 22.41
N ASN A 168 11.96 -13.99 21.13
CA ASN A 168 11.22 -13.41 20.00
C ASN A 168 10.02 -14.28 19.58
N SER A 169 9.68 -15.33 20.32
CA SER A 169 8.46 -16.09 20.08
C SER A 169 7.24 -15.15 20.15
N PRO A 170 6.32 -15.17 19.19
CA PRO A 170 5.08 -14.38 19.24
C PRO A 170 4.16 -14.71 20.42
N ILE A 171 4.30 -15.93 20.96
CA ILE A 171 3.48 -16.46 22.05
C ILE A 171 4.39 -16.96 23.16
N VAL A 172 4.01 -16.74 24.42
CA VAL A 172 4.64 -17.35 25.59
C VAL A 172 4.16 -18.79 25.70
N GLN A 173 5.04 -19.78 25.48
CA GLN A 173 4.66 -21.20 25.40
C GLN A 173 3.86 -21.69 26.63
N ALA A 174 4.24 -21.25 27.83
CA ALA A 174 3.63 -21.70 29.08
C ALA A 174 2.19 -21.21 29.29
N THR A 175 1.85 -20.02 28.79
CA THR A 175 0.54 -19.38 29.03
C THR A 175 -0.33 -19.33 27.78
N GLY A 176 0.27 -19.45 26.58
CA GLY A 176 -0.41 -19.19 25.32
C GLY A 176 -0.67 -17.71 25.05
N GLU A 177 -0.23 -16.80 25.93
CA GLU A 177 -0.44 -15.37 25.77
C GLU A 177 0.51 -14.76 24.73
N ARG A 178 0.08 -13.67 24.10
CA ARG A 178 0.91 -12.95 23.14
C ARG A 178 2.07 -12.25 23.83
N ASN A 179 3.29 -12.55 23.40
CA ASN A 179 4.50 -11.94 23.92
C ASN A 179 4.72 -10.55 23.31
N ARG A 180 4.16 -9.50 23.92
CA ARG A 180 4.27 -8.11 23.44
C ARG A 180 5.69 -7.53 23.52
N ASP A 181 6.62 -8.23 24.17
CA ASP A 181 8.00 -7.82 24.31
C ASP A 181 8.94 -8.40 23.25
N ALA A 182 8.46 -9.34 22.43
CA ALA A 182 9.19 -9.85 21.28
C ALA A 182 9.57 -8.70 20.32
N TYR A 183 10.73 -8.83 19.68
CA TYR A 183 11.30 -7.78 18.83
C TYR A 183 10.32 -7.24 17.78
N GLN A 184 9.68 -8.12 17.01
CA GLN A 184 8.73 -7.75 15.96
C GLN A 184 7.46 -7.09 16.50
N GLU A 185 7.07 -7.37 17.74
CA GLU A 185 5.94 -6.68 18.38
C GLU A 185 6.28 -5.22 18.70
N LYS A 186 7.50 -4.97 19.16
CA LYS A 186 8.02 -3.61 19.39
C LYS A 186 8.08 -2.82 18.08
N VAL A 187 8.61 -3.43 17.02
CA VAL A 187 8.64 -2.83 15.68
C VAL A 187 7.23 -2.49 15.20
N PHE A 188 6.29 -3.43 15.26
CA PHE A 188 4.91 -3.19 14.81
C PHE A 188 4.18 -2.15 15.66
N LYS A 189 4.46 -2.06 16.97
CA LYS A 189 3.98 -0.98 17.84
C LYS A 189 4.52 0.38 17.40
N VAL A 190 5.80 0.47 17.03
CA VAL A 190 6.40 1.68 16.47
C VAL A 190 5.72 2.06 15.16
N ILE A 191 5.56 1.11 14.24
CA ILE A 191 4.88 1.35 12.95
C ILE A 191 3.49 1.96 13.20
N ASN A 192 2.70 1.34 14.09
CA ASN A 192 1.35 1.78 14.40
C ASN A 192 1.32 3.21 14.96
N THR A 193 2.21 3.51 15.90
CA THR A 193 2.22 4.79 16.63
C THR A 193 2.83 5.95 15.83
N LYS A 194 3.97 5.73 15.15
CA LYS A 194 4.68 6.77 14.40
C LYS A 194 4.11 7.04 13.01
N ASN A 195 3.36 6.08 12.44
CA ASN A 195 2.65 6.26 11.18
C ASN A 195 1.15 6.52 11.35
N PHE A 196 0.60 6.56 12.58
CA PHE A 196 -0.84 6.68 12.81
C PHE A 196 -1.67 5.63 12.05
N LEU A 197 -1.21 4.38 12.08
CA LEU A 197 -1.90 3.25 11.47
C LEU A 197 -2.74 2.49 12.50
N THR A 198 -3.44 1.46 12.05
CA THR A 198 -4.12 0.49 12.92
C THR A 198 -3.88 -0.90 12.35
N LEU A 199 -2.68 -1.44 12.60
CA LEU A 199 -2.31 -2.78 12.18
C LEU A 199 -3.10 -3.82 12.98
N ARG A 200 -3.46 -4.93 12.33
CA ARG A 200 -4.19 -6.02 12.98
C ARG A 200 -3.23 -7.04 13.59
N ASP A 201 -3.63 -7.55 14.74
CA ASP A 201 -2.97 -8.67 15.38
C ASP A 201 -3.12 -9.93 14.51
N LEU A 202 -2.00 -10.59 14.23
CA LEU A 202 -1.99 -11.86 13.53
C LEU A 202 -2.44 -13.00 14.48
N PRO A 203 -3.34 -13.90 14.03
CA PRO A 203 -3.91 -14.92 14.92
C PRO A 203 -2.96 -16.11 15.08
N PHE A 204 -2.08 -16.04 16.08
CA PHE A 204 -1.17 -17.14 16.41
C PHE A 204 -1.81 -18.17 17.34
N ASP A 205 -1.34 -19.40 17.26
CA ASP A 205 -1.61 -20.46 18.22
C ASP A 205 -0.28 -21.05 18.71
N SER A 206 -0.20 -21.47 19.98
CA SER A 206 1.05 -21.95 20.58
C SER A 206 1.63 -23.17 19.85
N SER A 207 0.80 -23.96 19.15
CA SER A 207 1.28 -25.08 18.32
C SER A 207 2.16 -24.65 17.14
N TYR A 208 2.18 -23.37 16.76
CA TYR A 208 3.02 -22.87 15.66
C TYR A 208 4.51 -22.86 16.01
N PHE A 209 4.84 -22.73 17.29
CA PHE A 209 6.20 -22.47 17.77
C PHE A 209 6.64 -23.59 18.70
N ILE A 210 7.77 -24.23 18.37
CA ILE A 210 8.38 -25.28 19.17
C ILE A 210 9.73 -24.76 19.64
N TYR A 211 9.84 -24.52 20.94
CA TYR A 211 11.08 -24.06 21.56
C TYR A 211 11.09 -24.37 23.06
N ASP A 212 12.28 -24.41 23.63
CA ASP A 212 12.52 -24.37 25.08
C ASP A 212 12.83 -22.92 25.46
N SER A 213 12.08 -22.34 26.40
CA SER A 213 12.24 -20.95 26.82
C SER A 213 13.58 -20.65 27.51
N THR A 214 14.28 -21.68 27.97
CA THR A 214 15.60 -21.57 28.62
C THR A 214 16.77 -21.83 27.67
N SER A 215 16.49 -22.34 26.47
CA SER A 215 17.51 -22.69 25.48
C SER A 215 17.95 -21.47 24.67
N SER A 216 19.19 -21.52 24.16
CA SER A 216 19.71 -20.59 23.15
C SER A 216 19.41 -21.03 21.72
N ASP A 217 18.80 -22.20 21.51
CA ASP A 217 18.44 -22.70 20.19
C ASP A 217 17.38 -21.83 19.50
N ASN A 218 17.32 -21.92 18.17
CA ASN A 218 16.29 -21.22 17.41
C ASN A 218 14.93 -21.93 17.54
N ILE A 219 13.86 -21.14 17.54
CA ILE A 219 12.48 -21.63 17.44
C ILE A 219 12.32 -22.46 16.17
N LYS A 220 11.74 -23.65 16.32
CA LYS A 220 11.28 -24.48 15.21
C LYS A 220 9.82 -24.15 14.93
N PHE A 221 9.49 -23.85 13.69
CA PHE A 221 8.10 -23.54 13.31
C PHE A 221 7.39 -24.81 12.82
N ALA A 222 6.39 -25.26 13.57
CA ALA A 222 5.60 -26.45 13.20
C ALA A 222 4.72 -26.19 11.97
N LYS A 223 4.23 -24.95 11.83
CA LYS A 223 3.41 -24.50 10.70
C LYS A 223 4.16 -23.43 9.91
N ARG A 224 4.20 -23.60 8.58
CA ARG A 224 4.91 -22.71 7.64
C ARG A 224 4.00 -21.68 6.96
N SER A 225 2.70 -21.72 7.24
CA SER A 225 1.73 -20.77 6.71
C SER A 225 0.78 -20.33 7.81
N LEU A 226 0.44 -19.04 7.80
CA LEU A 226 -0.58 -18.43 8.62
C LEU A 226 -1.62 -17.78 7.70
N THR A 227 -2.85 -18.27 7.72
CA THR A 227 -3.95 -17.70 6.94
C THR A 227 -4.89 -16.90 7.82
N THR A 228 -5.28 -15.71 7.38
CA THR A 228 -6.26 -14.85 8.03
C THR A 228 -7.13 -14.12 7.01
N ASN A 229 -8.43 -14.03 7.31
CA ASN A 229 -9.40 -13.26 6.53
C ASN A 229 -9.48 -11.80 7.00
N SER A 230 -8.69 -11.41 8.00
CA SER A 230 -8.59 -10.02 8.45
C SER A 230 -8.07 -9.11 7.35
N GLN A 231 -8.64 -7.92 7.22
CA GLN A 231 -8.11 -6.88 6.33
C GLN A 231 -6.72 -6.46 6.83
N LEU A 232 -5.70 -6.76 6.02
CA LEU A 232 -4.30 -6.39 6.28
C LEU A 232 -4.00 -5.01 5.68
N THR A 233 -2.88 -4.44 6.11
CA THR A 233 -2.51 -3.06 5.82
C THR A 233 -1.51 -3.00 4.67
N ARG A 234 -1.96 -2.47 3.54
CA ARG A 234 -1.08 -2.16 2.42
C ARG A 234 -0.20 -0.94 2.75
N SER A 235 1.06 -0.95 2.32
CA SER A 235 1.98 0.17 2.47
C SER A 235 1.39 1.45 1.90
N LYS A 236 1.54 2.54 2.63
CA LYS A 236 0.95 3.84 2.32
C LYS A 236 1.74 4.63 1.30
N HIS A 237 2.90 4.12 0.89
CA HIS A 237 3.80 4.76 -0.07
C HIS A 237 3.60 4.26 -1.51
N LEU A 238 2.59 3.41 -1.76
CA LEU A 238 2.33 2.81 -3.07
C LEU A 238 1.36 3.59 -3.95
N LEU A 239 0.77 4.67 -3.44
CA LEU A 239 -0.12 5.53 -4.22
C LEU A 239 0.69 6.35 -5.23
N LYS A 240 0.19 6.44 -6.46
CA LYS A 240 0.81 7.13 -7.60
C LYS A 240 -0.08 8.26 -8.10
N LYS A 241 0.52 9.19 -8.83
CA LYS A 241 -0.21 10.24 -9.55
C LYS A 241 -1.31 9.62 -10.43
N GLY A 242 -2.52 10.15 -10.31
CA GLY A 242 -3.69 9.69 -11.04
C GLY A 242 -4.52 8.65 -10.29
N ASP A 243 -3.96 7.98 -9.28
CA ASP A 243 -4.70 7.05 -8.44
C ASP A 243 -5.84 7.78 -7.73
N TYR A 244 -6.92 7.04 -7.49
CA TYR A 244 -7.94 7.44 -6.54
C TYR A 244 -7.67 6.76 -5.21
N ALA A 245 -7.73 7.53 -4.13
CA ALA A 245 -7.60 7.03 -2.77
C ALA A 245 -8.87 7.32 -1.97
N THR A 246 -9.14 6.48 -0.99
CA THR A 246 -10.23 6.63 -0.04
C THR A 246 -9.68 7.05 1.31
N VAL A 247 -10.32 8.03 1.94
CA VAL A 247 -9.98 8.51 3.28
C VAL A 247 -10.41 7.49 4.33
N THR A 248 -9.48 7.02 5.16
CA THR A 248 -9.71 5.91 6.11
C THR A 248 -10.39 6.36 7.42
N SER A 249 -10.23 7.62 7.81
CA SER A 249 -10.86 8.25 8.98
C SER A 249 -10.90 9.77 8.80
N LYS A 250 -11.64 10.49 9.66
CA LYS A 250 -11.73 11.96 9.57
C LYS A 250 -10.32 12.59 9.61
N VAL A 251 -10.00 13.40 8.60
CA VAL A 251 -8.66 14.01 8.45
C VAL A 251 -8.75 15.41 7.89
N ARG A 252 -7.82 16.29 8.28
CA ARG A 252 -7.71 17.64 7.74
C ARG A 252 -7.07 17.63 6.36
N LEU A 253 -7.67 18.33 5.40
CA LEU A 253 -7.02 18.78 4.18
C LEU A 253 -6.22 20.04 4.49
N ARG A 254 -4.95 20.08 4.10
CA ARG A 254 -4.02 21.14 4.53
C ARG A 254 -3.38 21.90 3.37
N GLN A 255 -2.96 23.14 3.64
CA GLN A 255 -2.24 23.96 2.65
C GLN A 255 -0.84 23.44 2.34
N GLY A 256 -0.17 22.78 3.28
CA GLY A 256 1.18 22.25 3.09
C GLY A 256 1.38 20.85 3.68
N PRO A 257 2.48 20.17 3.34
CA PRO A 257 2.81 18.83 3.82
C PRO A 257 3.37 18.89 5.26
N THR A 258 2.57 19.41 6.17
CA THR A 258 2.90 19.49 7.60
C THR A 258 1.65 19.58 8.47
N THR A 259 1.71 18.99 9.67
CA THR A 259 0.61 19.06 10.64
C THR A 259 0.38 20.46 11.21
N THR A 260 1.31 21.40 11.03
CA THR A 260 1.21 22.79 11.51
C THR A 260 0.67 23.76 10.45
N SER A 261 0.55 23.35 9.19
CA SER A 261 -0.04 24.20 8.15
C SER A 261 -1.53 24.42 8.35
N ASN A 262 -2.03 25.54 7.80
CA ASN A 262 -3.43 25.91 7.86
C ASN A 262 -4.34 24.84 7.27
N GLU A 263 -5.50 24.69 7.89
CA GLU A 263 -6.56 23.80 7.44
C GLU A 263 -7.34 24.45 6.28
N ILE A 264 -7.64 23.64 5.26
CA ILE A 264 -8.52 23.99 4.14
C ILE A 264 -9.91 23.41 4.36
N ASP A 265 -9.99 22.15 4.82
CA ASP A 265 -11.25 21.42 5.04
C ASP A 265 -11.05 20.20 5.97
N ASN A 266 -12.15 19.55 6.36
CA ASN A 266 -12.17 18.25 7.04
C ASN A 266 -12.79 17.17 6.15
N LEU A 267 -11.94 16.26 5.69
CA LEU A 267 -12.37 15.11 4.91
C LEU A 267 -12.97 14.04 5.81
N GLN A 268 -14.06 13.42 5.37
CA GLN A 268 -14.75 12.37 6.11
C GLN A 268 -14.27 10.98 5.70
N LYS A 269 -14.48 9.99 6.59
CA LYS A 269 -14.24 8.59 6.26
C LYS A 269 -15.02 8.19 5.00
N ASN A 270 -14.36 7.41 4.15
CA ASN A 270 -14.81 6.95 2.83
C ASN A 270 -14.98 8.06 1.77
N GLN A 271 -14.53 9.28 2.03
CA GLN A 271 -14.45 10.30 0.98
C GLN A 271 -13.33 9.92 0.00
N LYS A 272 -13.59 10.02 -1.31
CA LYS A 272 -12.56 9.81 -2.33
C LYS A 272 -11.81 11.08 -2.65
N VAL A 273 -10.53 10.91 -2.94
CA VAL A 273 -9.63 11.95 -3.41
C VAL A 273 -8.80 11.42 -4.58
N LYS A 274 -8.40 12.31 -5.48
CA LYS A 274 -7.45 11.99 -6.56
C LYS A 274 -6.04 12.37 -6.15
N ILE A 275 -5.09 11.48 -6.33
CA ILE A 275 -3.68 11.73 -6.06
C ILE A 275 -3.09 12.56 -7.22
N LEU A 276 -2.54 13.73 -6.91
CA LEU A 276 -2.02 14.66 -7.93
C LEU A 276 -0.56 14.40 -8.28
N ASN A 277 0.25 13.98 -7.32
CA ASN A 277 1.68 13.73 -7.45
C ASN A 277 2.10 12.54 -6.59
N GLY A 278 3.36 12.10 -6.72
CA GLY A 278 3.97 11.21 -5.72
C GLY A 278 3.94 11.82 -4.33
N PHE A 279 4.21 11.02 -3.30
CA PHE A 279 4.30 11.56 -1.95
C PHE A 279 5.48 12.54 -1.84
N THR A 280 5.36 13.46 -0.89
CA THR A 280 6.43 14.36 -0.46
C THR A 280 6.70 14.16 1.02
N TYR A 281 7.87 14.61 1.46
CA TYR A 281 8.28 14.54 2.85
C TYR A 281 7.73 15.73 3.64
N GLU A 282 7.72 15.56 4.95
CA GLU A 282 7.28 16.56 5.90
C GLU A 282 8.18 17.81 5.83
N SER A 283 7.57 18.99 5.70
CA SER A 283 8.32 20.24 5.58
C SER A 283 8.88 20.74 6.91
N ASN A 284 8.30 20.32 8.05
CA ASN A 284 8.87 20.58 9.36
C ASN A 284 9.94 19.54 9.70
N VAL A 285 11.21 19.92 9.58
CA VAL A 285 12.37 19.05 9.82
C VAL A 285 12.45 18.45 11.23
N PHE A 286 11.75 19.03 12.21
CA PHE A 286 11.70 18.56 13.60
C PHE A 286 10.55 17.57 13.87
N SER A 287 9.64 17.39 12.93
CA SER A 287 8.57 16.41 13.05
C SER A 287 9.15 15.01 13.19
N LYS A 288 8.60 14.21 14.11
CA LYS A 288 8.98 12.80 14.31
C LYS A 288 8.01 11.82 13.65
N ASN A 289 7.17 12.30 12.72
CA ASN A 289 6.25 11.46 11.97
C ASN A 289 6.99 10.63 10.92
N HIS A 290 6.58 9.38 10.74
CA HIS A 290 7.18 8.46 9.76
C HIS A 290 6.49 8.49 8.39
N PHE A 291 5.24 8.96 8.33
CA PHE A 291 4.46 8.97 7.10
C PHE A 291 4.90 10.06 6.10
N GLY A 292 4.64 9.84 4.82
CA GLY A 292 4.71 10.88 3.78
C GLY A 292 3.39 11.63 3.62
N TRP A 293 3.41 12.69 2.81
CA TRP A 293 2.24 13.53 2.46
C TRP A 293 1.90 13.40 0.99
N TYR A 294 0.62 13.29 0.66
CA TYR A 294 0.14 13.33 -0.72
C TYR A 294 -0.57 14.66 -1.00
N SER A 295 -0.23 15.30 -2.12
CA SER A 295 -1.09 16.35 -2.69
C SER A 295 -2.29 15.68 -3.35
N VAL A 296 -3.49 16.05 -2.95
CA VAL A 296 -4.73 15.45 -3.41
C VAL A 296 -5.69 16.50 -3.95
N GLN A 297 -6.62 16.06 -4.80
CA GLN A 297 -7.72 16.86 -5.31
C GLN A 297 -9.06 16.24 -4.89
N LEU A 298 -9.97 17.09 -4.40
CA LEU A 298 -11.35 16.72 -4.09
C LEU A 298 -12.21 16.74 -5.37
N THR A 299 -13.41 16.15 -5.29
CA THR A 299 -14.36 16.08 -6.41
C THR A 299 -14.89 17.45 -6.86
N ASP A 300 -14.85 18.45 -5.98
CA ASP A 300 -15.18 19.85 -6.30
C ASP A 300 -14.01 20.66 -6.90
N GLY A 301 -12.84 20.04 -7.04
CA GLY A 301 -11.63 20.64 -7.63
C GLY A 301 -10.66 21.25 -6.63
N ARG A 302 -11.04 21.44 -5.35
CA ARG A 302 -10.12 21.94 -4.32
C ARG A 302 -8.94 20.99 -4.13
N THR A 303 -7.79 21.55 -3.80
CA THR A 303 -6.54 20.78 -3.61
C THR A 303 -5.93 21.06 -2.26
N GLY A 304 -5.09 20.13 -1.78
CA GLY A 304 -4.34 20.26 -0.54
C GLY A 304 -3.57 19.01 -0.22
N PHE A 305 -3.02 18.92 0.98
CA PHE A 305 -2.20 17.81 1.44
C PHE A 305 -2.90 16.97 2.49
N VAL A 306 -2.74 15.64 2.38
CA VAL A 306 -3.22 14.65 3.35
C VAL A 306 -2.08 13.68 3.65
N ALA A 307 -1.89 13.35 4.93
CA ALA A 307 -0.90 12.37 5.35
C ALA A 307 -1.26 10.97 4.81
N SER A 308 -0.27 10.26 4.30
CA SER A 308 -0.41 8.93 3.67
C SER A 308 -1.10 7.90 4.57
N SER A 309 -0.95 8.02 5.89
CA SER A 309 -1.65 7.24 6.91
C SER A 309 -3.17 7.18 6.74
N TYR A 310 -3.75 8.26 6.22
CA TYR A 310 -5.19 8.43 6.08
C TYR A 310 -5.73 8.05 4.70
N LEU A 311 -4.87 7.54 3.82
CA LEU A 311 -5.22 7.20 2.45
C LEU A 311 -5.10 5.70 2.22
N GLU A 312 -6.05 5.14 1.49
CA GLU A 312 -6.03 3.76 1.02
C GLU A 312 -6.28 3.76 -0.49
N LEU A 313 -5.56 2.93 -1.25
CA LEU A 313 -5.80 2.83 -2.68
C LEU A 313 -7.25 2.38 -2.91
N SER A 314 -7.98 3.15 -3.71
CA SER A 314 -9.31 2.76 -4.10
C SER A 314 -9.25 1.88 -5.34
N THR A 315 -9.69 0.63 -5.18
CA THR A 315 -9.83 -0.34 -6.27
C THR A 315 -11.18 -0.27 -6.98
N THR A 316 -12.12 0.50 -6.43
CA THR A 316 -13.42 0.75 -7.07
C THR A 316 -13.27 1.85 -8.12
N PRO A 317 -13.96 1.75 -9.26
CA PRO A 317 -13.88 2.78 -10.27
C PRO A 317 -14.52 4.09 -9.80
N THR A 318 -13.97 5.20 -10.28
CA THR A 318 -14.56 6.53 -10.19
C THR A 318 -15.14 6.90 -11.55
N ILE A 319 -16.43 7.20 -11.59
CA ILE A 319 -17.16 7.56 -12.82
C ILE A 319 -17.49 9.05 -12.76
N ILE A 320 -17.14 9.79 -13.79
CA ILE A 320 -17.46 11.22 -13.94
C ILE A 320 -18.34 11.39 -15.16
N LEU A 321 -19.47 12.06 -14.97
CA LEU A 321 -20.48 12.36 -15.98
C LEU A 321 -20.76 13.85 -15.99
N GLN A 322 -21.05 14.42 -17.16
CA GLN A 322 -21.53 15.79 -17.27
C GLN A 322 -22.90 15.83 -17.95
N LEU A 323 -23.81 16.68 -17.47
CA LEU A 323 -25.13 16.82 -18.09
C LEU A 323 -24.99 17.21 -19.57
N ASN A 324 -25.83 16.59 -20.41
CA ASN A 324 -25.89 16.79 -21.85
C ASN A 324 -24.59 16.49 -22.61
N ASN A 325 -23.63 15.81 -21.96
CA ASN A 325 -22.40 15.35 -22.59
C ASN A 325 -22.46 13.83 -22.81
N PRO A 326 -22.33 13.32 -24.05
CA PRO A 326 -22.32 11.89 -24.31
C PRO A 326 -20.98 11.22 -23.97
N THR A 327 -20.00 11.95 -23.42
CA THR A 327 -18.72 11.39 -22.98
C THR A 327 -18.63 11.42 -21.46
N ALA A 328 -18.36 10.27 -20.87
CA ALA A 328 -18.03 10.08 -19.46
C ALA A 328 -16.53 9.89 -19.26
N GLN A 329 -16.08 9.84 -18.00
CA GLN A 329 -14.77 9.32 -17.65
C GLN A 329 -14.90 8.19 -16.64
N VAL A 330 -14.13 7.11 -16.83
CA VAL A 330 -13.97 6.02 -15.86
C VAL A 330 -12.50 5.97 -15.48
N ASN A 331 -12.19 6.23 -14.21
CA ASN A 331 -10.81 6.39 -13.70
C ASN A 331 -9.98 7.37 -14.55
N GLY A 332 -10.62 8.44 -15.01
CA GLY A 332 -10.02 9.47 -15.86
C GLY A 332 -9.92 9.13 -17.36
N SER A 333 -10.21 7.88 -17.76
CA SER A 333 -10.24 7.49 -19.17
C SER A 333 -11.59 7.84 -19.80
N PRO A 334 -11.63 8.50 -20.96
CA PRO A 334 -12.90 8.87 -21.61
C PRO A 334 -13.65 7.63 -22.12
N VAL A 335 -14.97 7.62 -21.93
CA VAL A 335 -15.87 6.54 -22.40
C VAL A 335 -17.12 7.15 -23.03
N ASN A 336 -17.48 6.71 -24.23
CA ASN A 336 -18.70 7.15 -24.90
C ASN A 336 -19.93 6.48 -24.27
N LEU A 337 -20.95 7.28 -24.00
CA LEU A 337 -22.24 6.85 -23.49
C LEU A 337 -23.20 6.58 -24.64
N ALA A 338 -24.06 5.58 -24.46
CA ALA A 338 -25.18 5.34 -25.38
C ALA A 338 -26.15 6.54 -25.45
N ALA A 339 -26.22 7.33 -24.39
CA ALA A 339 -26.93 8.60 -24.37
C ALA A 339 -26.43 9.51 -23.23
N ALA A 340 -26.50 10.82 -23.42
CA ALA A 340 -26.05 11.79 -22.43
C ALA A 340 -26.96 11.80 -21.18
N PRO A 341 -26.41 12.02 -19.97
CA PRO A 341 -27.18 12.30 -18.77
C PRO A 341 -28.01 13.57 -18.96
N TYR A 342 -29.22 13.59 -18.41
CA TYR A 342 -30.11 14.75 -18.49
C TYR A 342 -30.89 14.93 -17.19
N THR A 343 -31.50 16.10 -17.02
CA THR A 343 -32.36 16.37 -15.86
C THR A 343 -33.83 16.34 -16.24
N THR A 344 -34.66 15.77 -15.37
CA THR A 344 -36.12 15.87 -15.44
C THR A 344 -36.69 15.94 -14.04
N ASN A 345 -37.69 16.79 -13.81
CA ASN A 345 -38.31 17.00 -12.50
C ASN A 345 -37.30 17.19 -11.34
N GLY A 346 -36.22 17.94 -11.59
CA GLY A 346 -35.17 18.19 -10.60
C GLY A 346 -34.26 16.98 -10.28
N ARG A 347 -34.40 15.86 -11.01
CA ARG A 347 -33.57 14.65 -10.86
C ARG A 347 -32.64 14.48 -12.05
N THR A 348 -31.37 14.18 -11.79
CA THR A 348 -30.42 13.78 -12.82
C THR A 348 -30.63 12.30 -13.17
N LEU A 349 -30.99 12.06 -14.42
CA LEU A 349 -31.14 10.76 -15.02
C LEU A 349 -29.87 10.36 -15.75
N VAL A 350 -29.42 9.13 -15.54
CA VAL A 350 -28.20 8.57 -16.12
C VAL A 350 -28.47 7.25 -16.82
N PRO A 351 -27.64 6.86 -17.81
CA PRO A 351 -27.73 5.53 -18.42
C PRO A 351 -27.46 4.44 -17.37
N LEU A 352 -28.51 3.70 -17.00
CA LEU A 352 -28.47 2.72 -15.89
C LEU A 352 -27.38 1.68 -16.10
N ARG A 353 -27.36 1.06 -17.28
CA ARG A 353 -26.45 -0.04 -17.60
C ARG A 353 -24.99 0.38 -17.43
N PHE A 354 -24.62 1.53 -17.99
CA PHE A 354 -23.25 2.05 -17.92
C PHE A 354 -22.78 2.21 -16.48
N ILE A 355 -23.59 2.81 -15.61
CA ILE A 355 -23.21 3.03 -14.20
C ILE A 355 -23.13 1.72 -13.44
N SER A 356 -24.15 0.87 -13.57
CA SER A 356 -24.19 -0.42 -12.87
C SER A 356 -23.03 -1.33 -13.29
N GLU A 357 -22.80 -1.51 -14.58
CA GLU A 357 -21.74 -2.39 -15.08
C GLU A 357 -20.35 -1.83 -14.81
N SER A 358 -20.15 -0.51 -14.94
CA SER A 358 -18.87 0.13 -14.58
C SER A 358 -18.53 -0.09 -13.11
N LEU A 359 -19.51 -0.17 -12.22
CA LEU A 359 -19.29 -0.46 -10.80
C LEU A 359 -19.18 -1.97 -10.49
N GLY A 360 -19.35 -2.84 -11.49
CA GLY A 360 -19.23 -4.30 -11.36
C GLY A 360 -20.55 -5.06 -11.21
N ALA A 361 -21.70 -4.40 -11.41
CA ALA A 361 -23.00 -5.05 -11.33
C ALA A 361 -23.41 -5.68 -12.68
N ASN A 362 -24.14 -6.78 -12.62
CA ASN A 362 -24.71 -7.41 -13.82
C ASN A 362 -26.12 -6.87 -14.08
N VAL A 363 -26.39 -6.42 -15.30
CA VAL A 363 -27.69 -5.85 -15.70
C VAL A 363 -28.38 -6.72 -16.75
N HIS A 364 -29.54 -7.26 -16.39
CA HIS A 364 -30.40 -8.03 -17.28
C HIS A 364 -31.68 -7.27 -17.60
N TRP A 365 -32.11 -7.33 -18.86
CA TRP A 365 -33.37 -6.75 -19.33
C TRP A 365 -34.27 -7.85 -19.85
N ASN A 366 -35.49 -7.93 -19.33
CA ASN A 366 -36.55 -8.77 -19.86
C ASN A 366 -37.56 -7.90 -20.62
N SER A 367 -37.60 -8.06 -21.95
CA SER A 367 -38.44 -7.27 -22.84
C SER A 367 -39.93 -7.62 -22.75
N SER A 368 -40.29 -8.87 -22.49
CA SER A 368 -41.70 -9.30 -22.41
C SER A 368 -42.37 -8.76 -21.15
N THR A 369 -41.65 -8.75 -20.03
CA THR A 369 -42.17 -8.23 -18.76
C THR A 369 -41.80 -6.76 -18.53
N ARG A 370 -40.98 -6.16 -19.38
CA ARG A 370 -40.40 -4.82 -19.20
C ARG A 370 -39.68 -4.62 -17.86
N VAL A 371 -38.92 -5.63 -17.43
CA VAL A 371 -38.24 -5.65 -16.13
C VAL A 371 -36.72 -5.56 -16.31
N ILE A 372 -36.08 -4.64 -15.59
CA ILE A 372 -34.63 -4.59 -15.40
C ILE A 372 -34.28 -5.30 -14.08
N THR A 373 -33.31 -6.20 -14.12
CA THR A 373 -32.72 -6.83 -12.93
C THR A 373 -31.24 -6.47 -12.82
N ILE A 374 -30.81 -5.94 -11.68
CA ILE A 374 -29.41 -5.61 -11.38
C ILE A 374 -28.93 -6.51 -10.25
N LYS A 375 -27.77 -7.17 -10.43
CA LYS A 375 -27.18 -8.05 -9.43
C LYS A 375 -25.77 -7.60 -9.05
N MET A 376 -25.50 -7.43 -7.76
CA MET A 376 -24.18 -7.10 -7.22
C MET A 376 -24.08 -7.56 -5.77
N ASP A 377 -22.97 -8.18 -5.38
CA ASP A 377 -22.66 -8.55 -3.99
C ASP A 377 -23.82 -9.25 -3.25
N GLY A 378 -24.52 -10.18 -3.93
CA GLY A 378 -25.68 -10.89 -3.39
C GLY A 378 -26.98 -10.08 -3.31
N LYS A 379 -26.97 -8.79 -3.64
CA LYS A 379 -28.17 -7.95 -3.80
C LYS A 379 -28.78 -8.11 -5.19
N VAL A 380 -30.11 -8.16 -5.24
CA VAL A 380 -30.89 -8.16 -6.48
C VAL A 380 -31.86 -6.98 -6.46
N LEU A 381 -31.68 -6.03 -7.38
CA LEU A 381 -32.62 -4.95 -7.61
C LEU A 381 -33.50 -5.29 -8.80
N THR A 382 -34.79 -5.06 -8.68
CA THR A 382 -35.76 -5.23 -9.76
C THR A 382 -36.50 -3.93 -10.00
N LEU A 383 -36.42 -3.42 -11.22
CA LEU A 383 -37.07 -2.20 -11.68
C LEU A 383 -37.96 -2.52 -12.88
N ARG A 384 -39.04 -1.75 -13.07
CA ARG A 384 -39.92 -1.89 -14.24
C ARG A 384 -40.03 -0.55 -14.96
N ASP A 385 -39.96 -0.59 -16.28
CA ASP A 385 -40.14 0.61 -17.12
C ASP A 385 -41.47 1.30 -16.81
N GLY A 386 -41.42 2.61 -16.57
CA GLY A 386 -42.57 3.45 -16.22
C GLY A 386 -43.12 3.26 -14.79
N SER A 387 -42.57 2.35 -13.98
CA SER A 387 -43.03 2.12 -12.61
C SER A 387 -42.07 2.74 -11.58
N PRO A 388 -42.56 3.56 -10.64
CA PRO A 388 -41.72 4.09 -9.56
C PRO A 388 -41.41 3.04 -8.49
N ALA A 389 -42.08 1.87 -8.52
CA ALA A 389 -41.89 0.80 -7.55
C ALA A 389 -40.63 -0.03 -7.87
N ILE A 390 -39.81 -0.25 -6.85
CA ILE A 390 -38.55 -0.98 -6.93
C ILE A 390 -38.52 -2.03 -5.83
N SER A 391 -38.04 -3.22 -6.16
CA SER A 391 -37.82 -4.28 -5.18
C SER A 391 -36.32 -4.53 -5.01
N VAL A 392 -35.87 -4.63 -3.77
CA VAL A 392 -34.49 -4.94 -3.40
C VAL A 392 -34.50 -6.20 -2.57
N THR A 393 -33.78 -7.23 -3.02
CA THR A 393 -33.64 -8.49 -2.28
C THR A 393 -32.20 -8.67 -1.84
N TYR A 394 -31.98 -9.01 -0.57
CA TYR A 394 -30.66 -9.32 -0.01
C TYR A 394 -30.80 -10.38 1.09
N ASN A 395 -29.97 -11.43 1.05
CA ASN A 395 -30.02 -12.55 2.00
C ASN A 395 -31.43 -13.15 2.19
N GLY A 396 -32.21 -13.24 1.10
CA GLY A 396 -33.58 -13.76 1.10
C GLY A 396 -34.66 -12.80 1.60
N LEU A 397 -34.28 -11.64 2.17
CA LEU A 397 -35.21 -10.60 2.60
C LEU A 397 -35.50 -9.65 1.43
N GLN A 398 -36.77 -9.28 1.25
CA GLN A 398 -37.21 -8.34 0.21
C GLN A 398 -37.72 -7.05 0.83
N ALA A 399 -37.25 -5.92 0.32
CA ALA A 399 -37.74 -4.58 0.63
C ALA A 399 -38.32 -3.94 -0.64
N HIS A 400 -39.36 -3.13 -0.46
CA HIS A 400 -39.97 -2.35 -1.53
C HIS A 400 -39.70 -0.87 -1.30
N HIS A 401 -39.32 -0.18 -2.38
CA HIS A 401 -39.04 1.24 -2.40
C HIS A 401 -39.84 1.90 -3.52
N THR A 402 -40.09 3.19 -3.36
CA THR A 402 -40.67 4.04 -4.39
C THR A 402 -39.69 5.17 -4.70
N ILE A 403 -39.55 5.52 -5.98
CA ILE A 403 -38.71 6.64 -6.43
C ILE A 403 -39.54 7.71 -7.12
N ASP A 404 -39.13 8.97 -6.94
CA ASP A 404 -39.88 10.14 -7.42
C ASP A 404 -39.96 10.26 -8.94
N VAL A 405 -39.03 9.63 -9.66
CA VAL A 405 -39.00 9.58 -11.12
C VAL A 405 -38.79 8.14 -11.52
N ALA A 406 -39.81 7.54 -12.14
CA ALA A 406 -39.75 6.15 -12.60
C ALA A 406 -38.60 5.93 -13.60
N PRO A 407 -38.04 4.71 -13.66
CA PRO A 407 -37.14 4.32 -14.74
C PRO A 407 -37.85 4.50 -16.08
N ILE A 408 -37.14 5.05 -17.06
CA ILE A 408 -37.69 5.31 -18.39
C ILE A 408 -36.75 4.78 -19.45
N ILE A 409 -37.31 4.07 -20.44
CA ILE A 409 -36.56 3.65 -21.62
C ILE A 409 -36.77 4.69 -22.73
N ARG A 410 -35.67 5.29 -23.20
CA ARG A 410 -35.67 6.23 -24.32
C ARG A 410 -34.62 5.80 -25.34
N ASN A 411 -35.04 5.60 -26.59
CA ASN A 411 -34.17 5.18 -27.69
C ASN A 411 -33.32 3.93 -27.34
N GLY A 412 -33.93 2.96 -26.65
CA GLY A 412 -33.25 1.73 -26.22
C GLY A 412 -32.34 1.86 -25.00
N VAL A 413 -32.21 3.05 -24.40
CA VAL A 413 -31.42 3.28 -23.18
C VAL A 413 -32.34 3.43 -21.98
N THR A 414 -32.11 2.64 -20.93
CA THR A 414 -32.80 2.81 -19.65
C THR A 414 -32.13 3.92 -18.85
N PHE A 415 -32.94 4.87 -18.41
CA PHE A 415 -32.56 5.98 -17.56
C PHE A 415 -33.17 5.85 -16.17
N VAL A 416 -32.41 6.25 -15.17
CA VAL A 416 -32.76 6.14 -13.74
C VAL A 416 -32.19 7.32 -12.95
N PRO A 417 -32.85 7.74 -11.86
CA PRO A 417 -32.28 8.73 -10.95
C PRO A 417 -30.96 8.24 -10.37
N ILE A 418 -29.89 9.02 -10.55
CA ILE A 418 -28.53 8.56 -10.23
C ILE A 418 -28.36 8.17 -8.75
N ARG A 419 -28.91 8.97 -7.84
CA ARG A 419 -28.71 8.79 -6.40
C ARG A 419 -29.27 7.45 -5.92
N PHE A 420 -30.49 7.12 -6.33
CA PHE A 420 -31.14 5.89 -5.90
C PHE A 420 -30.32 4.66 -6.31
N ILE A 421 -29.96 4.54 -7.59
CA ILE A 421 -29.23 3.36 -8.07
C ILE A 421 -27.86 3.26 -7.42
N SER A 422 -27.14 4.37 -7.30
CA SER A 422 -25.81 4.40 -6.70
C SER A 422 -25.85 3.94 -5.25
N GLU A 423 -26.78 4.45 -4.44
CA GLU A 423 -26.91 4.07 -3.03
C GLU A 423 -27.21 2.57 -2.86
N GLN A 424 -28.09 2.00 -3.69
CA GLN A 424 -28.48 0.59 -3.58
C GLN A 424 -27.30 -0.37 -3.86
N ILE A 425 -26.40 0.03 -4.77
CA ILE A 425 -25.19 -0.73 -5.10
C ILE A 425 -23.96 -0.30 -4.26
N GLY A 426 -24.18 0.53 -3.23
CA GLY A 426 -23.18 0.95 -2.25
C GLY A 426 -22.27 2.08 -2.71
N ALA A 427 -22.57 2.73 -3.83
CA ALA A 427 -21.83 3.88 -4.34
C ALA A 427 -22.36 5.22 -3.78
N ARG A 428 -21.45 6.17 -3.66
CA ARG A 428 -21.68 7.58 -3.33
C ARG A 428 -21.75 8.42 -4.59
N VAL A 429 -22.45 9.55 -4.48
CA VAL A 429 -22.66 10.48 -5.60
C VAL A 429 -22.40 11.91 -5.12
N ASP A 430 -21.44 12.57 -5.75
CA ASP A 430 -21.18 13.99 -5.58
C ASP A 430 -21.70 14.76 -6.80
N TRP A 431 -22.28 15.95 -6.57
CA TRP A 431 -22.79 16.84 -7.60
C TRP A 431 -22.09 18.19 -7.56
N ASN A 432 -21.52 18.61 -8.68
CA ASN A 432 -20.97 19.95 -8.86
C ASN A 432 -21.93 20.77 -9.74
N GLY A 433 -22.65 21.71 -9.12
CA GLY A 433 -23.64 22.54 -9.80
C GLY A 433 -23.06 23.55 -10.80
N GLN A 434 -21.82 24.00 -10.60
CA GLN A 434 -21.17 24.96 -11.49
C GLN A 434 -20.78 24.31 -12.82
N THR A 435 -20.19 23.12 -12.75
CA THR A 435 -19.75 22.37 -13.95
C THR A 435 -20.81 21.41 -14.48
N ARG A 436 -21.93 21.26 -13.76
CA ARG A 436 -23.01 20.29 -14.01
C ARG A 436 -22.50 18.85 -14.10
N THR A 437 -21.59 18.51 -13.18
CA THR A 437 -20.86 17.24 -13.14
C THR A 437 -21.36 16.35 -12.01
N VAL A 438 -21.56 15.08 -12.33
CA VAL A 438 -21.84 14.01 -11.37
C VAL A 438 -20.59 13.14 -11.24
N THR A 439 -20.13 12.92 -10.01
CA THR A 439 -19.02 11.99 -9.71
C THR A 439 -19.55 10.84 -8.85
N ILE A 440 -19.33 9.60 -9.28
CA ILE A 440 -19.81 8.38 -8.64
C ILE A 440 -18.63 7.52 -8.25
N TYR A 441 -18.64 6.99 -7.03
CA TYR A 441 -17.57 6.14 -6.53
C TYR A 441 -18.05 5.24 -5.38
N LYS A 442 -17.44 4.08 -5.21
CA LYS A 442 -17.76 3.11 -4.15
C LYS A 442 -16.69 3.04 -3.08
#